data_AF-A0A8S3V9B9-F1
#
_entry.id   AF-A0A8S3V9B9-F1
#
_cell.length_a   1.000
_cell.length_b   1.000
_cell.length_c   1.000
_cell.angle_alpha   90.00
_cell.angle_beta   90.00
_cell.angle_gamma   90.00
#
_symmetry.space_group_name_H-M   'P 1'
#
loop_
_entity.id
_entity.type
_entity.pdbx_description
1 polymer ?
#
loop_
_entity_poly.entity_id
_entity_poly.type
_entity_poly.pdbx_seq_one_letter_code
_entity_poly.pdbx_strand_id
1 'polypeptide(L)'
;MTPEFFISFLKSHEEDHEDSCKIGKMGQLLEDTTLKKIQNLEICIEYCKKVTNGNFGDLIEGLPLNLTNDGALRSFSTLNPVFCSTYCSLLPHSSNLFLHCNLVDSFSPSDKGLKAFDIKGFVEHLPETLHLEKYRRMNIPVEWNPKDSDIPDSDWIEKTWKFLNSVVRNTQQMAAVTCDTESNTNDEVNTSEFILKTINQLLYWSLVPSVQSRTCLVENENETKIHLLMPVCEAMFIIDINTFSGKLKRALEELRMPILDENIYFEYDNIVQHLVVIRDRPVSLLNLLFEKRHTIASLQIDPTNCLEIMDFLSDHLEIMVKDNSKKEILEK
;
A
#
# COMPACT_ATOMS: atom_id res chain seq x y z
N MET A 1 -38.39 -22.24 -10.61
CA MET A 1 -37.54 -22.10 -9.42
C MET A 1 -37.41 -20.61 -9.13
N THR A 2 -37.47 -20.18 -7.88
CA THR A 2 -37.23 -18.77 -7.49
C THR A 2 -35.81 -18.62 -6.93
N PRO A 3 -35.21 -17.41 -6.94
CA PRO A 3 -33.90 -17.16 -6.32
C PRO A 3 -33.85 -17.56 -4.84
N GLU A 4 -34.90 -17.28 -4.07
CA GLU A 4 -35.01 -17.63 -2.65
C GLU A 4 -34.96 -19.15 -2.44
N PHE A 5 -35.72 -19.90 -3.25
CA PHE A 5 -35.70 -21.36 -3.19
C PHE A 5 -34.33 -21.91 -3.59
N PHE A 6 -33.71 -21.33 -4.61
CA PHE A 6 -32.40 -21.76 -5.06
C PHE A 6 -31.31 -21.50 -4.01
N ILE A 7 -31.35 -20.35 -3.33
CA ILE A 7 -30.47 -20.04 -2.19
C ILE A 7 -30.65 -21.09 -1.08
N SER A 8 -31.89 -21.39 -0.69
CA SER A 8 -32.17 -22.41 0.33
C SER A 8 -31.68 -23.81 -0.10
N PHE A 9 -31.86 -24.17 -1.37
CA PHE A 9 -31.33 -25.42 -1.92
C PHE A 9 -29.79 -25.45 -1.87
N LEU A 10 -29.10 -24.38 -2.27
CA LEU A 10 -27.64 -24.34 -2.19
C LEU A 10 -27.13 -24.45 -0.75
N LYS A 11 -27.84 -23.88 0.23
CA LYS A 11 -27.47 -24.01 1.65
C LYS A 11 -27.60 -25.42 2.20
N SER A 12 -28.42 -26.28 1.60
CA SER A 12 -28.52 -27.68 2.03
C SER A 12 -27.33 -28.55 1.60
N HIS A 13 -26.26 -27.98 1.03
CA HIS A 13 -25.10 -28.73 0.54
C HIS A 13 -24.35 -29.55 1.61
N GLU A 14 -24.46 -29.19 2.88
CA GLU A 14 -23.88 -29.96 4.00
C GLU A 14 -24.82 -31.08 4.48
N GLU A 15 -26.08 -31.09 4.04
CA GLU A 15 -27.09 -32.05 4.47
C GLU A 15 -27.01 -33.35 3.67
N ASP A 16 -27.16 -34.48 4.35
CA ASP A 16 -27.10 -35.82 3.75
C ASP A 16 -28.50 -36.38 3.45
N HIS A 17 -29.18 -35.81 2.46
CA HIS A 17 -30.45 -36.32 1.91
C HIS A 17 -30.46 -36.23 0.38
N GLU A 18 -31.41 -36.92 -0.29
CA GLU A 18 -31.45 -37.05 -1.76
C GLU A 18 -31.68 -35.71 -2.47
N ASP A 19 -32.54 -34.85 -1.91
CA ASP A 19 -32.88 -33.54 -2.48
C ASP A 19 -31.87 -32.42 -2.13
N SER A 20 -30.75 -32.76 -1.50
CA SER A 20 -29.75 -31.77 -1.08
C SER A 20 -28.81 -31.36 -2.21
N CYS A 21 -28.26 -30.15 -2.13
CA CYS A 21 -27.36 -29.66 -3.16
C CYS A 21 -26.04 -30.44 -3.18
N LYS A 22 -25.86 -31.32 -4.18
CA LYS A 22 -24.62 -32.08 -4.37
C LYS A 22 -23.58 -31.27 -5.14
N ILE A 23 -23.08 -30.18 -4.55
CA ILE A 23 -22.09 -29.30 -5.21
C ILE A 23 -20.66 -29.86 -5.16
N GLY A 24 -20.36 -30.73 -4.19
CA GLY A 24 -19.02 -31.26 -3.90
C GLY A 24 -18.67 -31.05 -2.43
N LYS A 25 -17.46 -31.44 -2.00
CA LYS A 25 -17.00 -31.13 -0.64
C LYS A 25 -16.42 -29.72 -0.60
N MET A 26 -16.77 -28.96 0.43
CA MET A 26 -16.20 -27.63 0.63
C MET A 26 -14.68 -27.70 0.85
N GLY A 27 -13.97 -26.70 0.33
CA GLY A 27 -12.51 -26.61 0.36
C GLY A 27 -11.79 -27.31 -0.80
N GLN A 28 -12.53 -27.93 -1.74
CA GLN A 28 -11.95 -28.50 -2.96
C GLN A 28 -11.79 -27.44 -4.06
N LEU A 29 -10.88 -27.70 -5.01
CA LEU A 29 -10.72 -26.85 -6.19
C LEU A 29 -12.04 -26.79 -6.98
N LEU A 30 -12.35 -25.62 -7.54
CA LEU A 30 -13.59 -25.42 -8.31
C LEU A 30 -13.78 -26.46 -9.41
N GLU A 31 -12.69 -26.86 -10.07
CA GLU A 31 -12.69 -27.87 -11.14
C GLU A 31 -13.15 -29.27 -10.69
N ASP A 32 -12.97 -29.59 -9.40
CA ASP A 32 -13.37 -30.86 -8.79
C ASP A 32 -14.82 -30.85 -8.29
N THR A 33 -15.48 -29.68 -8.31
CA THR A 33 -16.89 -29.53 -7.92
C THR A 33 -17.84 -29.77 -9.10
N THR A 34 -19.15 -29.85 -8.86
CA THR A 34 -20.12 -29.94 -9.96
C THR A 34 -20.23 -28.64 -10.76
N LEU A 35 -19.82 -27.50 -10.20
CA LEU A 35 -19.77 -26.23 -10.92
C LEU A 35 -18.65 -26.20 -11.96
N LYS A 36 -17.48 -26.80 -11.69
CA LYS A 36 -16.30 -26.96 -12.57
C LYS A 36 -15.62 -25.68 -13.08
N LYS A 37 -16.36 -24.61 -13.30
CA LYS A 37 -15.92 -23.39 -13.99
C LYS A 37 -16.48 -22.16 -13.31
N ILE A 38 -15.70 -21.09 -13.34
CA ILE A 38 -16.08 -19.82 -12.72
C ILE A 38 -17.33 -19.21 -13.37
N GLN A 39 -17.53 -19.40 -14.67
CA GLN A 39 -18.74 -18.90 -15.36
C GLN A 39 -20.02 -19.52 -14.82
N ASN A 40 -19.97 -20.80 -14.40
CA ASN A 40 -21.14 -21.45 -13.80
C ASN A 40 -21.43 -20.88 -12.41
N LEU A 41 -20.37 -20.56 -11.66
CA LEU A 41 -20.48 -19.90 -10.36
C LEU A 41 -21.05 -18.48 -10.50
N GLU A 42 -20.57 -17.69 -11.46
CA GLU A 42 -21.09 -16.36 -11.80
C GLU A 42 -22.59 -16.42 -12.14
N ILE A 43 -23.02 -17.39 -12.95
CA ILE A 43 -24.44 -17.58 -13.28
C ILE A 43 -25.26 -17.85 -12.01
N CYS A 44 -24.76 -18.70 -11.10
CA CYS A 44 -25.43 -18.96 -9.82
C CYS A 44 -25.55 -17.69 -8.98
N ILE A 45 -24.46 -16.92 -8.83
CA ILE A 45 -24.44 -15.66 -8.08
C ILE A 45 -25.42 -14.64 -8.68
N GLU A 46 -25.37 -14.43 -9.99
CA GLU A 46 -26.26 -13.51 -10.70
C GLU A 46 -27.73 -13.92 -10.62
N TYR A 47 -28.01 -15.23 -10.56
CA TYR A 47 -29.36 -15.71 -10.32
C TYR A 47 -29.81 -15.45 -8.88
N CYS A 48 -28.95 -15.73 -7.88
CA CYS A 48 -29.26 -15.47 -6.47
C CYS A 48 -29.50 -13.98 -6.17
N LYS A 49 -28.78 -13.07 -6.85
CA LYS A 49 -28.97 -11.61 -6.72
C LYS A 49 -30.36 -11.11 -7.14
N LYS A 50 -31.13 -11.91 -7.90
CA LYS A 50 -32.51 -11.56 -8.33
C LYS A 50 -33.54 -11.76 -7.22
N VAL A 51 -33.11 -11.99 -5.99
CA VAL A 51 -33.98 -12.12 -4.82
C VAL A 51 -34.91 -10.91 -4.72
N THR A 52 -36.19 -11.18 -4.44
CA THR A 52 -37.23 -10.14 -4.38
C THR A 52 -37.51 -9.69 -2.95
N ASN A 53 -37.17 -10.54 -1.98
CA ASN A 53 -37.39 -10.30 -0.56
C ASN A 53 -36.04 -10.29 0.19
N GLY A 54 -35.53 -9.09 0.49
CA GLY A 54 -34.29 -8.89 1.25
C GLY A 54 -33.08 -8.56 0.38
N ASN A 55 -31.94 -8.34 1.03
CA ASN A 55 -30.67 -8.07 0.36
C ASN A 55 -29.89 -9.39 0.19
N PHE A 56 -29.41 -9.66 -1.02
CA PHE A 56 -28.55 -10.82 -1.29
C PHE A 56 -27.37 -10.91 -0.31
N GLY A 57 -26.70 -9.78 -0.01
CA GLY A 57 -25.57 -9.72 0.92
C GLY A 57 -25.89 -10.19 2.34
N ASP A 58 -27.15 -10.05 2.79
CA ASP A 58 -27.59 -10.56 4.09
C ASP A 58 -27.92 -12.06 4.09
N LEU A 59 -28.12 -12.62 2.90
CA LEU A 59 -28.52 -13.99 2.66
C LEU A 59 -27.35 -14.91 2.30
N ILE A 60 -26.15 -14.37 2.05
CA ILE A 60 -25.03 -15.19 1.57
C ILE A 60 -24.44 -16.11 2.63
N GLU A 61 -24.64 -15.85 3.93
CA GLU A 61 -24.11 -16.70 5.00
C GLU A 61 -24.49 -18.18 4.79
N GLY A 62 -23.49 -19.06 4.79
CA GLY A 62 -23.64 -20.49 4.54
C GLY A 62 -23.83 -20.89 3.07
N LEU A 63 -23.84 -19.95 2.11
CA LEU A 63 -23.87 -20.31 0.68
C LEU A 63 -22.51 -20.88 0.23
N PRO A 64 -22.49 -22.03 -0.47
CA PRO A 64 -21.29 -22.68 -1.01
C PRO A 64 -20.81 -22.03 -2.31
N LEU A 65 -20.82 -20.69 -2.36
CA LEU A 65 -20.44 -19.90 -3.55
C LEU A 65 -19.21 -19.01 -3.29
N ASN A 66 -18.56 -19.17 -2.14
CA ASN A 66 -17.35 -18.43 -1.79
C ASN A 66 -16.15 -19.09 -2.43
N LEU A 67 -15.85 -18.71 -3.68
CA LEU A 67 -14.60 -19.08 -4.32
C LEU A 67 -13.52 -18.11 -3.87
N THR A 68 -12.49 -18.61 -3.21
CA THR A 68 -11.34 -17.80 -2.81
C THR A 68 -10.23 -17.84 -3.85
N ASN A 69 -9.26 -16.94 -3.72
CA ASN A 69 -8.24 -16.71 -4.74
C ASN A 69 -7.20 -17.84 -4.87
N ASP A 70 -7.21 -18.81 -3.96
CA ASP A 70 -6.52 -20.11 -4.09
C ASP A 70 -7.26 -21.12 -5.00
N GLY A 71 -8.43 -20.74 -5.52
CA GLY A 71 -9.24 -21.56 -6.45
C GLY A 71 -10.16 -22.56 -5.76
N ALA A 72 -10.20 -22.61 -4.43
CA ALA A 72 -11.05 -23.55 -3.70
C ALA A 72 -12.41 -22.97 -3.33
N LEU A 73 -13.46 -23.76 -3.55
CA LEU A 73 -14.86 -23.40 -3.31
C LEU A 73 -15.23 -23.67 -1.84
N ARG A 74 -15.74 -22.66 -1.15
CA ARG A 74 -16.07 -22.67 0.27
C ARG A 74 -17.47 -22.11 0.51
N SER A 75 -17.91 -22.22 1.76
CA SER A 75 -19.10 -21.54 2.27
C SER A 75 -18.74 -20.13 2.76
N PHE A 76 -19.62 -19.16 2.54
CA PHE A 76 -19.51 -17.88 3.25
C PHE A 76 -19.74 -18.09 4.75
N SER A 77 -18.95 -17.42 5.57
CA SER A 77 -19.03 -17.54 7.02
C SER A 77 -18.71 -16.22 7.71
N THR A 78 -19.62 -15.76 8.57
CA THR A 78 -19.40 -14.61 9.46
C THR A 78 -18.34 -14.87 10.53
N LEU A 79 -18.07 -16.15 10.85
CA LEU A 79 -17.01 -16.54 11.78
C LEU A 79 -15.61 -16.43 11.15
N ASN A 80 -15.52 -16.71 9.84
CA ASN A 80 -14.28 -16.68 9.08
C ASN A 80 -14.48 -15.86 7.79
N PRO A 81 -14.66 -14.54 7.89
CA PRO A 81 -14.93 -13.71 6.73
C PRO A 81 -13.69 -13.59 5.84
N VAL A 82 -13.90 -13.56 4.52
CA VAL A 82 -12.83 -13.38 3.52
C VAL A 82 -12.77 -11.95 3.02
N PHE A 83 -11.58 -11.49 2.63
CA PHE A 83 -11.36 -10.17 2.07
C PHE A 83 -12.00 -10.05 0.69
N CYS A 84 -12.88 -9.06 0.52
CA CYS A 84 -13.40 -8.66 -0.78
C CYS A 84 -12.54 -7.47 -1.28
N SER A 85 -11.57 -7.75 -2.14
CA SER A 85 -10.63 -6.73 -2.63
C SER A 85 -9.97 -7.12 -3.95
N THR A 86 -9.76 -6.14 -4.82
CA THR A 86 -8.98 -6.28 -6.05
C THR A 86 -7.47 -6.40 -5.80
N TYR A 87 -7.01 -6.13 -4.56
CA TYR A 87 -5.60 -6.23 -4.16
C TYR A 87 -5.20 -7.63 -3.66
N CYS A 88 -5.92 -8.68 -4.05
CA CYS A 88 -5.65 -10.06 -3.63
C CYS A 88 -4.28 -10.61 -4.04
N SER A 89 -3.61 -9.98 -5.02
CA SER A 89 -2.25 -10.35 -5.45
C SER A 89 -1.14 -9.85 -4.51
N LEU A 90 -1.44 -8.96 -3.56
CA LEU A 90 -0.43 -8.44 -2.63
C LEU A 90 0.04 -9.47 -1.61
N LEU A 91 -0.78 -10.49 -1.33
CA LEU A 91 -0.50 -11.51 -0.32
C LEU A 91 -0.67 -12.92 -0.93
N PRO A 92 0.22 -13.33 -1.85
CA PRO A 92 0.07 -14.58 -2.58
C PRO A 92 0.05 -15.83 -1.68
N HIS A 93 0.76 -15.79 -0.54
CA HIS A 93 0.78 -16.89 0.42
C HIS A 93 -0.47 -16.96 1.31
N SER A 94 -1.34 -15.94 1.24
CA SER A 94 -2.60 -15.86 2.00
C SER A 94 -3.81 -15.78 1.05
N SER A 95 -3.69 -16.32 -0.17
CA SER A 95 -4.71 -16.22 -1.22
C SER A 95 -6.06 -16.84 -0.84
N ASN A 96 -6.06 -17.82 0.06
CA ASN A 96 -7.25 -18.44 0.63
C ASN A 96 -8.10 -17.49 1.49
N LEU A 97 -7.56 -16.34 1.88
CA LEU A 97 -8.26 -15.31 2.67
C LEU A 97 -8.96 -14.28 1.80
N PHE A 98 -8.77 -14.32 0.48
CA PHE A 98 -9.36 -13.37 -0.46
C PHE A 98 -10.44 -14.05 -1.28
N LEU A 99 -11.56 -13.35 -1.48
CA LEU A 99 -12.49 -13.69 -2.55
C LEU A 99 -11.74 -13.68 -3.89
N HIS A 100 -12.06 -14.63 -4.76
CA HIS A 100 -11.43 -14.74 -6.08
C HIS A 100 -11.61 -13.44 -6.88
N CYS A 101 -10.53 -12.98 -7.53
CA CYS A 101 -10.49 -11.65 -8.17
C CYS A 101 -11.66 -11.37 -9.13
N ASN A 102 -12.04 -12.35 -9.97
CA ASN A 102 -13.17 -12.20 -10.90
C ASN A 102 -14.54 -11.99 -10.23
N LEU A 103 -14.67 -12.32 -8.95
CA LEU A 103 -15.93 -12.21 -8.21
C LEU A 103 -16.02 -10.95 -7.36
N VAL A 104 -14.94 -10.17 -7.21
CA VAL A 104 -14.92 -9.01 -6.32
C VAL A 104 -16.03 -8.00 -6.64
N ASP A 105 -16.25 -7.70 -7.92
CA ASP A 105 -17.29 -6.76 -8.37
C ASP A 105 -18.72 -7.28 -8.14
N SER A 106 -18.88 -8.57 -7.83
CA SER A 106 -20.17 -9.17 -7.57
C SER A 106 -20.65 -9.00 -6.13
N PHE A 107 -19.81 -8.52 -5.22
CA PHE A 107 -20.13 -8.45 -3.80
C PHE A 107 -19.71 -7.11 -3.19
N SER A 108 -20.27 -6.79 -2.04
CA SER A 108 -19.81 -5.69 -1.19
C SER A 108 -18.93 -6.23 -0.06
N PRO A 109 -17.87 -5.51 0.34
CA PRO A 109 -17.12 -5.83 1.56
C PRO A 109 -17.96 -5.80 2.85
N SER A 110 -19.18 -5.25 2.80
CA SER A 110 -20.15 -5.25 3.90
C SER A 110 -21.09 -6.46 3.93
N ASP A 111 -21.06 -7.32 2.91
CA ASP A 111 -21.92 -8.52 2.86
C ASP A 111 -21.49 -9.54 3.93
N LYS A 112 -22.42 -10.38 4.38
CA LYS A 112 -22.15 -11.31 5.49
C LYS A 112 -21.10 -12.35 5.13
N GLY A 113 -20.04 -12.44 5.92
CA GLY A 113 -18.93 -13.35 5.63
C GLY A 113 -17.90 -12.77 4.65
N LEU A 114 -18.03 -11.50 4.29
CA LEU A 114 -17.00 -10.71 3.63
C LEU A 114 -16.50 -9.59 4.56
N LYS A 115 -15.30 -9.08 4.27
CA LYS A 115 -14.73 -7.92 4.94
C LYS A 115 -13.88 -7.09 3.99
N ALA A 116 -13.72 -5.81 4.30
CA ALA A 116 -12.79 -4.94 3.58
C ALA A 116 -11.34 -5.34 3.87
N PHE A 117 -10.48 -5.17 2.87
CA PHE A 117 -9.04 -5.31 3.03
C PHE A 117 -8.44 -3.97 3.42
N ASP A 118 -7.95 -3.86 4.66
CA ASP A 118 -7.41 -2.64 5.27
C ASP A 118 -5.94 -2.79 5.68
N ILE A 119 -5.34 -1.74 6.24
CA ILE A 119 -3.92 -1.77 6.69
C ILE A 119 -3.69 -2.89 7.71
N LYS A 120 -4.66 -3.13 8.61
CA LYS A 120 -4.52 -4.16 9.64
C LYS A 120 -4.46 -5.55 8.99
N GLY A 121 -5.39 -5.86 8.10
CA GLY A 121 -5.42 -7.11 7.35
C GLY A 121 -4.17 -7.31 6.48
N PHE A 122 -3.66 -6.23 5.87
CA PHE A 122 -2.40 -6.30 5.13
C PHE A 122 -1.22 -6.64 6.04
N VAL A 123 -1.03 -5.92 7.14
CA VAL A 123 0.10 -6.11 8.07
C VAL A 123 0.05 -7.47 8.78
N GLU A 124 -1.15 -7.95 9.12
CA GLU A 124 -1.34 -9.24 9.78
C GLU A 124 -0.77 -10.41 8.96
N HIS A 125 -0.91 -10.35 7.64
CA HIS A 125 -0.50 -11.41 6.72
C HIS A 125 0.77 -11.10 5.91
N LEU A 126 1.28 -9.86 5.97
CA LEU A 126 2.52 -9.47 5.31
C LEU A 126 3.73 -10.35 5.64
N PRO A 127 3.93 -10.87 6.88
CA PRO A 127 5.04 -11.77 7.20
C PRO A 127 5.06 -13.09 6.41
N GLU A 128 3.92 -13.53 5.89
CA GLU A 128 3.83 -14.71 5.02
C GLU A 128 4.35 -14.41 3.61
N THR A 129 4.35 -13.13 3.20
CA THR A 129 4.78 -12.67 1.87
C THR A 129 6.19 -12.08 1.88
N LEU A 130 6.53 -11.30 2.91
CA LEU A 130 7.84 -10.69 3.09
C LEU A 130 8.50 -11.23 4.36
N HIS A 131 9.75 -11.71 4.23
CA HIS A 131 10.53 -12.16 5.38
C HIS A 131 10.65 -11.09 6.46
N LEU A 132 10.03 -11.33 7.61
CA LEU A 132 9.94 -10.41 8.73
C LEU A 132 11.32 -9.87 9.15
N GLU A 133 12.29 -10.76 9.37
CA GLU A 133 13.65 -10.40 9.83
C GLU A 133 14.42 -9.54 8.83
N LYS A 134 14.13 -9.69 7.52
CA LYS A 134 14.80 -8.95 6.46
C LYS A 134 14.16 -7.57 6.29
N TYR A 135 12.83 -7.52 6.14
CA TYR A 135 12.13 -6.32 5.68
C TYR A 135 11.50 -5.48 6.80
N ARG A 136 11.32 -6.01 8.02
CA ARG A 136 10.79 -5.24 9.15
C ARG A 136 11.89 -4.88 10.14
N ARG A 137 12.63 -3.82 9.86
CA ARG A 137 13.75 -3.35 10.67
C ARG A 137 13.68 -1.85 10.87
N MET A 138 13.95 -1.41 12.10
CA MET A 138 14.06 -0.01 12.41
C MET A 138 15.35 0.56 11.79
N ASN A 139 15.20 1.63 11.00
CA ASN A 139 16.28 2.48 10.49
C ASN A 139 17.36 1.77 9.66
N ILE A 140 17.07 0.59 9.11
CA ILE A 140 18.03 -0.20 8.33
C ILE A 140 17.44 -0.42 6.94
N PRO A 141 18.03 0.16 5.88
CA PRO A 141 17.60 -0.11 4.52
C PRO A 141 17.91 -1.54 4.11
N VAL A 142 17.13 -2.05 3.16
CA VAL A 142 17.31 -3.37 2.58
C VAL A 142 17.73 -3.22 1.13
N GLU A 143 18.91 -3.73 0.77
CA GLU A 143 19.28 -3.90 -0.63
C GLU A 143 18.31 -4.90 -1.29
N TRP A 144 17.76 -4.51 -2.43
CA TRP A 144 16.79 -5.30 -3.19
C TRP A 144 17.06 -5.18 -4.69
N ASN A 145 16.41 -6.02 -5.49
CA ASN A 145 16.51 -5.97 -6.95
C ASN A 145 15.10 -5.78 -7.54
N PRO A 146 14.79 -4.62 -8.14
CA PRO A 146 13.47 -4.37 -8.72
C PRO A 146 13.09 -5.33 -9.86
N LYS A 147 14.09 -5.97 -10.48
CA LYS A 147 13.92 -6.91 -11.60
C LYS A 147 13.98 -8.38 -11.17
N ASP A 148 13.97 -8.64 -9.87
CA ASP A 148 13.90 -10.01 -9.35
C ASP A 148 12.57 -10.67 -9.78
N SER A 149 12.57 -11.99 -9.87
CA SER A 149 11.33 -12.75 -10.05
C SER A 149 10.62 -13.02 -8.73
N ASP A 150 11.33 -12.86 -7.61
CA ASP A 150 10.81 -13.08 -6.26
C ASP A 150 10.33 -11.76 -5.62
N ILE A 151 9.33 -11.87 -4.74
CA ILE A 151 8.77 -10.72 -4.02
C ILE A 151 9.75 -10.25 -2.92
N PRO A 152 9.98 -8.92 -2.76
CA PRO A 152 9.37 -7.83 -3.51
C PRO A 152 10.08 -7.56 -4.85
N ASP A 153 9.29 -7.45 -5.92
CA ASP A 153 9.69 -6.93 -7.22
C ASP A 153 9.06 -5.54 -7.46
N SER A 154 9.34 -4.92 -8.61
CA SER A 154 8.79 -3.59 -8.93
C SER A 154 7.26 -3.55 -9.00
N ASP A 155 6.64 -4.61 -9.53
CA ASP A 155 5.18 -4.69 -9.71
C ASP A 155 4.47 -4.82 -8.36
N TRP A 156 5.02 -5.62 -7.45
CA TRP A 156 4.50 -5.79 -6.09
C TRP A 156 4.63 -4.49 -5.29
N ILE A 157 5.75 -3.77 -5.39
CA ILE A 157 5.94 -2.47 -4.73
C ILE A 157 4.94 -1.43 -5.28
N GLU A 158 4.80 -1.35 -6.60
CA GLU A 158 3.83 -0.46 -7.24
C GLU A 158 2.40 -0.74 -6.74
N LYS A 159 1.96 -2.01 -6.78
CA LYS A 159 0.63 -2.41 -6.29
C LYS A 159 0.44 -2.13 -4.81
N THR A 160 1.50 -2.28 -4.01
CA THR A 160 1.47 -1.98 -2.57
C THR A 160 1.17 -0.51 -2.36
N TRP A 161 1.89 0.39 -3.04
CA TRP A 161 1.64 1.83 -2.90
C TRP A 161 0.29 2.27 -3.49
N LYS A 162 -0.21 1.62 -4.55
CA LYS A 162 -1.59 1.82 -5.03
C LYS A 162 -2.63 1.46 -3.97
N PHE A 163 -2.45 0.31 -3.31
CA PHE A 163 -3.30 -0.09 -2.19
C PHE A 163 -3.25 0.92 -1.05
N LEU A 164 -2.07 1.30 -0.57
CA LEU A 164 -1.93 2.26 0.52
C LEU A 164 -2.58 3.61 0.18
N ASN A 165 -2.39 4.09 -1.05
CA ASN A 165 -3.02 5.31 -1.55
C ASN A 165 -4.56 5.21 -1.49
N SER A 166 -5.13 4.08 -1.92
CA SER A 166 -6.57 3.84 -1.87
C SER A 166 -7.12 3.87 -0.44
N VAL A 167 -6.41 3.26 0.52
CA VAL A 167 -6.85 3.23 1.92
C VAL A 167 -6.79 4.61 2.56
N VAL A 168 -5.72 5.38 2.33
CA VAL A 168 -5.59 6.75 2.84
C VAL A 168 -6.71 7.63 2.29
N ARG A 169 -6.94 7.61 0.97
CA ARG A 169 -7.99 8.42 0.31
C ARG A 169 -9.38 8.09 0.84
N ASN A 170 -9.70 6.79 0.99
CA ASN A 170 -10.98 6.37 1.56
C ASN A 170 -11.15 6.85 3.01
N THR A 171 -10.08 6.81 3.81
CA THR A 171 -10.10 7.27 5.20
C THR A 171 -10.31 8.79 5.27
N GLN A 172 -9.69 9.57 4.38
CA GLN A 172 -9.90 11.02 4.30
C GLN A 172 -11.33 11.38 3.91
N GLN A 173 -11.90 10.70 2.92
CA GLN A 173 -13.29 10.92 2.49
C GLN A 173 -14.27 10.61 3.62
N MET A 174 -14.08 9.50 4.34
CA MET A 174 -14.91 9.17 5.49
C MET A 174 -14.80 10.21 6.61
N ALA A 175 -13.59 10.70 6.89
CA ALA A 175 -13.39 11.76 7.87
C ALA A 175 -14.18 13.02 7.46
N ALA A 176 -14.04 13.48 6.21
CA ALA A 176 -14.71 14.68 5.69
C ALA A 176 -16.25 14.61 5.74
N VAL A 177 -16.84 13.43 5.50
CA VAL A 177 -18.30 13.24 5.60
C VAL A 177 -18.81 13.37 7.05
N THR A 178 -17.97 13.10 8.03
CA THR A 178 -18.35 13.13 9.46
C THR A 178 -18.12 14.48 10.15
N CYS A 179 -17.47 15.44 9.49
CA CYS A 179 -17.29 16.79 10.03
C CYS A 179 -17.83 17.86 9.07
N ASP A 180 -18.91 18.55 9.48
CA ASP A 180 -19.47 19.75 8.84
C ASP A 180 -18.55 20.98 8.99
N THR A 181 -17.24 20.80 8.89
CA THR A 181 -16.28 21.87 9.18
C THR A 181 -15.50 22.24 7.93
N GLU A 182 -15.99 23.27 7.24
CA GLU A 182 -15.14 24.17 6.47
C GLU A 182 -14.04 24.70 7.40
N SER A 183 -12.87 24.08 7.38
CA SER A 183 -11.69 24.61 8.05
C SER A 183 -10.53 24.62 7.07
N ASN A 184 -10.43 25.73 6.34
CA ASN A 184 -9.17 26.27 5.89
C ASN A 184 -8.27 26.47 7.12
N THR A 185 -7.13 25.79 7.21
CA THR A 185 -5.80 26.33 7.61
C THR A 185 -4.80 25.20 7.90
N ASN A 186 -3.68 25.22 7.15
CA ASN A 186 -2.50 24.34 7.22
C ASN A 186 -2.72 22.87 6.80
N ASP A 187 -3.02 22.64 5.53
CA ASP A 187 -3.43 21.32 5.02
C ASP A 187 -2.29 20.28 4.95
N GLU A 188 -1.02 20.66 4.79
CA GLU A 188 0.04 19.72 4.39
C GLU A 188 0.79 19.01 5.54
N VAL A 189 1.16 19.74 6.61
CA VAL A 189 1.74 19.12 7.82
C VAL A 189 0.71 18.17 8.45
N ASN A 190 -0.58 18.56 8.39
CA ASN A 190 -1.70 17.70 8.75
C ASN A 190 -1.81 16.50 7.81
N THR A 191 -1.53 16.64 6.51
CA THR A 191 -1.60 15.54 5.53
C THR A 191 -0.52 14.49 5.77
N SER A 192 0.75 14.88 5.95
CA SER A 192 1.85 13.92 6.18
C SER A 192 1.66 13.18 7.51
N GLU A 193 1.28 13.89 8.57
CA GLU A 193 0.99 13.31 9.87
C GLU A 193 -0.24 12.38 9.81
N PHE A 194 -1.28 12.78 9.09
CA PHE A 194 -2.46 11.95 8.85
C PHE A 194 -2.11 10.65 8.10
N ILE A 195 -1.29 10.74 7.04
CA ILE A 195 -0.83 9.58 6.28
C ILE A 195 -0.09 8.63 7.22
N LEU A 196 0.94 9.11 7.93
CA LEU A 196 1.74 8.30 8.84
C LEU A 196 0.90 7.68 9.97
N LYS A 197 -0.10 8.41 10.48
CA LYS A 197 -1.06 7.88 11.47
C LYS A 197 -1.91 6.75 10.90
N THR A 198 -2.37 6.91 9.65
CA THR A 198 -3.17 5.90 8.94
C THR A 198 -2.37 4.63 8.68
N ILE A 199 -1.12 4.76 8.23
CA ILE A 199 -0.23 3.63 7.90
C ILE A 199 0.72 3.25 9.04
N ASN A 200 0.43 3.62 10.30
CA ASN A 200 1.40 3.50 11.40
C ASN A 200 1.97 2.09 11.62
N GLN A 201 1.19 1.05 11.30
CA GLN A 201 1.60 -0.34 11.47
C GLN A 201 2.69 -0.76 10.48
N LEU A 202 2.91 0.04 9.43
CA LEU A 202 3.89 -0.14 8.38
C LEU A 202 5.19 0.65 8.59
N LEU A 203 5.30 1.47 9.64
CA LEU A 203 6.43 2.40 9.83
C LEU A 203 7.81 1.70 9.74
N TYR A 204 7.94 0.51 10.32
CA TYR A 204 9.20 -0.23 10.33
C TYR A 204 9.36 -1.22 9.17
N TRP A 205 8.39 -1.28 8.25
CA TRP A 205 8.49 -2.10 7.06
C TRP A 205 9.24 -1.34 5.97
N SER A 206 10.21 -2.01 5.36
CA SER A 206 11.04 -1.51 4.27
C SER A 206 10.25 -1.59 2.97
N LEU A 207 9.58 -0.49 2.61
CA LEU A 207 8.64 -0.44 1.49
C LEU A 207 8.86 0.78 0.57
N VAL A 208 9.66 1.77 0.97
CA VAL A 208 9.87 2.97 0.14
C VAL A 208 11.04 2.71 -0.81
N PRO A 209 10.80 2.57 -2.12
CA PRO A 209 11.85 2.25 -3.07
C PRO A 209 12.74 3.46 -3.31
N SER A 210 14.03 3.26 -3.12
CA SER A 210 15.05 4.30 -3.22
C SER A 210 16.26 3.79 -4.00
N VAL A 211 17.02 4.73 -4.56
CA VAL A 211 18.31 4.48 -5.18
C VAL A 211 19.35 5.31 -4.45
N GLN A 212 20.53 4.74 -4.25
CA GLN A 212 21.66 5.48 -3.69
C GLN A 212 22.92 5.17 -4.50
N SER A 213 23.77 6.17 -4.69
CA SER A 213 25.09 5.95 -5.28
C SER A 213 26.04 5.29 -4.27
N ARG A 214 26.72 4.22 -4.69
CA ARG A 214 27.82 3.62 -3.93
C ARG A 214 29.15 4.12 -4.47
N THR A 215 29.97 4.69 -3.58
CA THR A 215 31.39 4.94 -3.90
C THR A 215 32.14 3.64 -4.00
N CYS A 216 32.65 3.33 -5.19
CA CYS A 216 33.61 2.25 -5.38
C CYS A 216 35.00 2.75 -4.94
N LEU A 217 35.70 1.97 -4.11
CA LEU A 217 37.07 2.29 -3.65
C LEU A 217 38.12 2.07 -4.76
N VAL A 218 37.70 1.64 -5.95
CA VAL A 218 38.57 1.34 -7.08
C VAL A 218 38.42 2.47 -8.10
N GLU A 219 39.52 3.16 -8.38
CA GLU A 219 39.60 4.41 -9.15
C GLU A 219 39.11 4.34 -10.62
N ASN A 220 38.60 3.21 -11.09
CA ASN A 220 38.23 2.98 -12.50
C ASN A 220 36.85 2.33 -12.72
N GLU A 221 36.01 2.18 -11.69
CA GLU A 221 34.64 1.70 -11.87
C GLU A 221 33.64 2.85 -11.82
N ASN A 222 32.72 2.87 -12.78
CA ASN A 222 31.60 3.81 -12.82
C ASN A 222 30.80 3.73 -11.50
N GLU A 223 30.28 4.88 -11.05
CA GLU A 223 29.39 4.97 -9.90
C GLU A 223 28.26 3.93 -10.00
N THR A 224 28.24 2.97 -9.08
CA THR A 224 27.22 1.91 -9.07
C THR A 224 26.03 2.38 -8.25
N LYS A 225 24.86 2.40 -8.87
CA LYS A 225 23.60 2.66 -8.18
C LYS A 225 23.14 1.38 -7.48
N ILE A 226 22.85 1.47 -6.19
CA ILE A 226 22.23 0.40 -5.42
C ILE A 226 20.75 0.72 -5.21
N HIS A 227 19.89 -0.28 -5.39
CA HIS A 227 18.47 -0.18 -5.10
C HIS A 227 18.24 -0.58 -3.64
N LEU A 228 17.49 0.26 -2.93
CA LEU A 228 17.19 0.12 -1.52
C LEU A 228 15.67 0.17 -1.30
N LEU A 229 15.18 -0.63 -0.36
CA LEU A 229 13.89 -0.41 0.28
C LEU A 229 14.16 0.22 1.63
N MET A 230 13.69 1.44 1.81
CA MET A 230 13.79 2.17 3.07
C MET A 230 12.57 1.88 3.95
N PRO A 231 12.73 1.77 5.27
CA PRO A 231 11.62 1.79 6.21
C PRO A 231 10.73 3.01 5.99
N VAL A 232 9.41 2.85 6.08
CA VAL A 232 8.46 3.95 5.89
C VAL A 232 8.74 5.11 6.85
N CYS A 233 9.17 4.85 8.08
CA CYS A 233 9.56 5.90 9.04
C CYS A 233 10.78 6.72 8.61
N GLU A 234 11.62 6.21 7.72
CA GLU A 234 12.80 6.90 7.19
C GLU A 234 12.51 7.62 5.86
N ALA A 235 11.25 7.62 5.39
CA ALA A 235 10.87 8.26 4.13
C ALA A 235 11.26 9.75 4.06
N MET A 236 11.22 10.43 5.19
CA MET A 236 11.61 11.84 5.35
C MET A 236 13.09 12.13 5.04
N PHE A 237 13.91 11.11 4.85
CA PHE A 237 15.33 11.23 4.46
C PHE A 237 15.61 10.86 3.00
N ILE A 238 14.56 10.60 2.22
CA ILE A 238 14.64 10.28 0.80
C ILE A 238 14.30 11.54 0.01
N ILE A 239 15.04 11.82 -1.05
CA ILE A 239 14.80 12.98 -1.93
C ILE A 239 14.09 12.53 -3.21
N ASP A 240 12.92 13.09 -3.52
CA ASP A 240 12.37 13.02 -4.88
C ASP A 240 13.13 14.03 -5.76
N ILE A 241 14.27 13.58 -6.26
CA ILE A 241 15.24 14.42 -6.98
C ILE A 241 14.67 15.00 -8.28
N ASN A 242 13.60 14.41 -8.82
CA ASN A 242 12.96 14.85 -10.05
C ASN A 242 12.04 16.06 -9.84
N THR A 243 11.67 16.38 -8.60
CA THR A 243 10.99 17.64 -8.26
C THR A 243 11.94 18.85 -8.29
N PHE A 244 13.26 18.61 -8.26
CA PHE A 244 14.30 19.64 -8.33
C PHE A 244 14.85 19.78 -9.74
N SER A 245 15.41 20.95 -10.07
CA SER A 245 15.96 21.23 -11.39
C SER A 245 17.22 22.09 -11.33
N GLY A 246 17.92 22.17 -12.47
CA GLY A 246 19.07 23.05 -12.65
C GLY A 246 20.24 22.73 -11.73
N LYS A 247 20.86 23.77 -11.19
CA LYS A 247 22.04 23.67 -10.31
C LYS A 247 21.71 23.07 -8.96
N LEU A 248 20.54 23.39 -8.40
CA LEU A 248 20.09 22.83 -7.13
C LEU A 248 19.98 21.30 -7.19
N LYS A 249 19.45 20.72 -8.28
CA LYS A 249 19.40 19.27 -8.47
C LYS A 249 20.80 18.64 -8.33
N ARG A 250 21.80 19.21 -9.03
CA ARG A 250 23.18 18.74 -8.99
C ARG A 250 23.80 18.85 -7.59
N ALA A 251 23.54 19.96 -6.91
CA ALA A 251 24.01 20.16 -5.55
C ALA A 251 23.43 19.12 -4.57
N LEU A 252 22.15 18.77 -4.72
CA LEU A 252 21.49 17.75 -3.90
C LEU A 252 22.01 16.33 -4.20
N GLU A 253 22.38 16.02 -5.44
CA GLU A 253 23.00 14.74 -5.81
C GLU A 253 24.36 14.53 -5.10
N GLU A 254 25.12 15.61 -4.84
CA GLU A 254 26.39 15.54 -4.09
C GLU A 254 26.21 15.19 -2.61
N LEU A 255 25.01 15.36 -2.05
CA LEU A 255 24.71 14.94 -0.67
C LEU A 255 24.72 13.42 -0.51
N ARG A 256 24.68 12.67 -1.63
CA ARG A 256 24.63 11.19 -1.66
C ARG A 256 23.54 10.60 -0.77
N MET A 257 22.45 11.34 -0.60
CA MET A 257 21.27 10.88 0.10
C MET A 257 20.50 9.88 -0.78
N PRO A 258 19.74 8.94 -0.18
CA PRO A 258 18.82 8.11 -0.95
C PRO A 258 17.85 8.99 -1.74
N ILE A 259 17.69 8.69 -3.02
CA ILE A 259 16.70 9.33 -3.90
C ILE A 259 15.55 8.37 -4.16
N LEU A 260 14.33 8.87 -4.36
CA LEU A 260 13.18 8.03 -4.71
C LEU A 260 13.45 7.32 -6.04
N ASP A 261 13.15 6.02 -6.13
CA ASP A 261 13.39 5.24 -7.35
C ASP A 261 12.39 5.61 -8.45
N GLU A 262 12.86 6.33 -9.46
CA GLU A 262 12.06 6.79 -10.60
C GLU A 262 11.58 5.66 -11.52
N ASN A 263 12.17 4.45 -11.41
CA ASN A 263 11.76 3.30 -12.20
C ASN A 263 10.51 2.63 -11.64
N ILE A 264 10.11 2.96 -10.41
CA ILE A 264 8.86 2.50 -9.83
C ILE A 264 7.77 3.48 -10.23
N TYR A 265 6.75 2.97 -10.92
CA TYR A 265 5.62 3.78 -11.32
C TYR A 265 4.78 4.16 -10.10
N PHE A 266 4.73 5.45 -9.80
CA PHE A 266 3.77 6.02 -8.88
C PHE A 266 2.73 6.79 -9.67
N GLU A 267 1.45 6.54 -9.38
CA GLU A 267 0.36 7.36 -9.91
C GLU A 267 0.50 8.82 -9.45
N TYR A 268 -0.10 9.75 -10.19
CA TYR A 268 -0.13 11.15 -9.80
C TYR A 268 -0.77 11.33 -8.41
N ASP A 269 -0.18 12.21 -7.59
CA ASP A 269 -0.60 12.44 -6.20
C ASP A 269 -0.56 11.16 -5.34
N ASN A 270 0.55 10.42 -5.45
CA ASN A 270 0.78 9.27 -4.60
C ASN A 270 1.19 9.73 -3.19
N ILE A 271 0.64 9.07 -2.16
CA ILE A 271 0.97 9.37 -0.76
C ILE A 271 2.48 9.31 -0.45
N VAL A 272 3.29 8.55 -1.20
CA VAL A 272 4.75 8.51 -1.01
C VAL A 272 5.38 9.89 -1.19
N GLN A 273 4.86 10.70 -2.13
CA GLN A 273 5.36 12.04 -2.42
C GLN A 273 5.12 13.02 -1.27
N HIS A 274 4.17 12.71 -0.38
CA HIS A 274 3.92 13.45 0.86
C HIS A 274 4.87 13.04 1.99
N LEU A 275 5.55 11.90 1.87
CA LEU A 275 6.45 11.36 2.91
C LEU A 275 7.92 11.68 2.66
N VAL A 276 8.32 11.88 1.40
CA VAL A 276 9.70 12.16 0.99
C VAL A 276 10.01 13.66 0.92
N VAL A 277 11.28 14.04 0.72
CA VAL A 277 11.69 15.44 0.50
C VAL A 277 11.41 15.82 -0.95
N ILE A 278 10.64 16.90 -1.14
CA ILE A 278 10.31 17.46 -2.46
C ILE A 278 10.59 18.97 -2.49
N ARG A 279 10.77 19.53 -3.69
CA ARG A 279 11.07 20.95 -3.89
C ARG A 279 10.07 21.88 -3.25
N ASP A 280 8.78 21.58 -3.37
CA ASP A 280 7.71 22.46 -2.89
C ASP A 280 7.55 22.46 -1.36
N ARG A 281 8.33 21.62 -0.65
CA ARG A 281 8.32 21.51 0.82
C ARG A 281 9.73 21.76 1.40
N PRO A 282 10.23 23.00 1.37
CA PRO A 282 11.60 23.34 1.77
C PRO A 282 11.93 22.99 3.23
N VAL A 283 10.94 22.98 4.13
CA VAL A 283 11.11 22.54 5.54
C VAL A 283 11.57 21.07 5.62
N SER A 284 11.08 20.20 4.74
CA SER A 284 11.49 18.80 4.72
C SER A 284 12.97 18.64 4.35
N LEU A 285 13.45 19.45 3.39
CA LEU A 285 14.86 19.50 3.03
C LEU A 285 15.73 20.01 4.18
N LEU A 286 15.32 21.09 4.86
CA LEU A 286 16.05 21.58 6.03
C LEU A 286 16.17 20.51 7.11
N ASN A 287 15.07 19.81 7.42
CA ASN A 287 15.08 18.75 8.43
C ASN A 287 16.01 17.60 8.04
N LEU A 288 16.01 17.19 6.77
CA LEU A 288 16.95 16.18 6.25
C LEU A 288 18.41 16.65 6.45
N LEU A 289 18.73 17.89 6.06
CA LEU A 289 20.08 18.43 6.20
C LEU A 289 20.52 18.51 7.66
N PHE A 290 19.63 18.94 8.54
CA PHE A 290 19.89 19.04 9.98
C PHE A 290 20.14 17.66 10.60
N GLU A 291 19.26 16.70 10.36
CA GLU A 291 19.37 15.35 10.93
C GLU A 291 20.57 14.58 10.37
N LYS A 292 20.88 14.75 9.08
CA LYS A 292 21.99 14.05 8.42
C LYS A 292 23.28 14.87 8.35
N ARG A 293 23.37 15.99 9.07
CA ARG A 293 24.52 16.92 9.06
C ARG A 293 25.87 16.25 9.27
N HIS A 294 25.96 15.24 10.12
CA HIS A 294 27.23 14.53 10.40
C HIS A 294 27.66 13.66 9.21
N THR A 295 26.70 13.00 8.57
CA THR A 295 26.96 12.23 7.34
C THR A 295 27.37 13.17 6.21
N ILE A 296 26.65 14.28 6.05
CA ILE A 296 26.91 15.29 5.00
C ILE A 296 28.27 15.97 5.23
N ALA A 297 28.62 16.32 6.47
CA ALA A 297 29.90 16.95 6.80
C ALA A 297 31.12 16.07 6.50
N SER A 298 30.93 14.75 6.40
CA SER A 298 32.00 13.83 5.97
C SER A 298 32.24 13.83 4.46
N LEU A 299 31.33 14.43 3.68
CA LEU A 299 31.43 14.54 2.23
C LEU A 299 32.22 15.80 1.85
N GLN A 300 33.03 15.69 0.81
CA GLN A 300 33.69 16.83 0.17
C GLN A 300 32.77 17.43 -0.89
N ILE A 301 31.78 18.23 -0.45
CA ILE A 301 30.82 18.90 -1.33
C ILE A 301 31.45 20.19 -1.88
N ASP A 302 31.23 20.48 -3.16
CA ASP A 302 31.72 21.72 -3.77
C ASP A 302 31.11 22.95 -3.06
N PRO A 303 31.91 23.95 -2.65
CA PRO A 303 31.39 25.14 -1.98
C PRO A 303 30.29 25.87 -2.76
N THR A 304 30.36 25.84 -4.10
CA THR A 304 29.33 26.40 -4.99
C THR A 304 28.01 25.66 -4.84
N ASN A 305 28.04 24.33 -4.71
CA ASN A 305 26.85 23.52 -4.50
C ASN A 305 26.25 23.73 -3.12
N CYS A 306 27.10 23.90 -2.09
CA CYS A 306 26.64 24.33 -0.77
C CYS A 306 25.91 25.68 -0.84
N LEU A 307 26.44 26.66 -1.58
CA LEU A 307 25.78 27.95 -1.77
C LEU A 307 24.43 27.81 -2.48
N GLU A 308 24.32 26.99 -3.53
CA GLU A 308 23.05 26.77 -4.23
C GLU A 308 21.96 26.16 -3.32
N ILE A 309 22.33 25.25 -2.40
CA ILE A 309 21.39 24.73 -1.40
C ILE A 309 20.99 25.82 -0.40
N MET A 310 21.97 26.60 0.08
CA MET A 310 21.72 27.68 1.05
C MET A 310 20.88 28.81 0.45
N ASP A 311 21.11 29.18 -0.80
CA ASP A 311 20.32 30.16 -1.54
C ASP A 311 18.87 29.69 -1.67
N PHE A 312 18.65 28.42 -2.04
CA PHE A 312 17.31 27.84 -2.07
C PHE A 312 16.60 27.93 -0.72
N LEU A 313 17.26 27.54 0.38
CA LEU A 313 16.66 27.63 1.72
C LEU A 313 16.39 29.09 2.12
N SER A 314 17.29 30.01 1.75
CA SER A 314 17.18 31.44 2.03
C SER A 314 15.99 32.06 1.32
N ASP A 315 15.78 31.72 0.05
CA ASP A 315 14.65 32.15 -0.77
C ASP A 315 13.30 31.66 -0.22
N HIS A 316 13.30 30.57 0.57
CA HIS A 316 12.10 29.97 1.15
C HIS A 316 11.95 30.20 2.66
N LEU A 317 12.77 31.07 3.27
CA LEU A 317 12.72 31.33 4.72
C LEU A 317 11.33 31.75 5.21
N GLU A 318 10.61 32.59 4.45
CA GLU A 318 9.27 33.04 4.86
C GLU A 318 8.27 31.89 4.97
N ILE A 319 8.35 30.91 4.07
CA ILE A 319 7.51 29.71 4.08
C ILE A 319 7.87 28.87 5.30
N MET A 320 9.17 28.68 5.52
CA MET A 320 9.70 27.86 6.61
C MET A 320 9.40 28.44 8.00
N VAL A 321 9.44 29.76 8.16
CA VAL A 321 9.09 30.45 9.41
C VAL A 321 7.60 30.32 9.72
N LYS A 322 6.74 30.39 8.69
CA LYS A 322 5.29 30.18 8.86
C LYS A 322 4.97 28.75 9.31
N ASP A 323 5.64 27.76 8.73
CA ASP A 323 5.51 26.35 9.13
C ASP A 323 6.10 26.07 10.53
N ASN A 324 7.26 26.66 10.86
CA ASN A 324 7.94 26.47 12.15
C ASN A 324 7.31 27.24 13.32
N SER A 325 6.32 28.09 13.10
CA SER A 325 5.50 28.64 14.21
C SER A 325 4.79 27.55 15.04
N LYS A 326 4.93 26.27 14.66
CA LYS A 326 4.49 25.08 15.41
C LYS A 326 5.59 24.05 15.75
N LYS A 327 6.87 24.23 15.38
CA LYS A 327 8.00 23.34 15.79
C LYS A 327 9.32 24.13 15.96
N GLU A 328 9.88 24.07 17.17
CA GLU A 328 11.17 24.68 17.59
C GLU A 328 12.36 24.11 16.80
N ILE A 329 12.75 24.72 15.67
CA ILE A 329 14.04 24.42 15.00
C ILE A 329 14.85 25.68 14.67
N LEU A 330 14.29 26.88 14.76
CA LEU A 330 15.00 28.12 14.35
C LEU A 330 15.71 28.88 15.49
N GLU A 331 15.78 28.33 16.71
CA GLU A 331 16.38 29.00 17.88
C GLU A 331 17.62 28.30 18.48
N LYS A 332 18.32 27.42 17.76
CA LYS A 332 19.58 26.81 18.21
C LYS A 332 20.65 26.80 17.13
#